data_AF-A0A957VN95-F1
#
_entry.id   AF-A0A957VN95-F1
#
_cell.length_a   1.000
_cell.length_b   1.000
_cell.length_c   1.000
_cell.angle_alpha   90.00
_cell.angle_beta   90.00
_cell.angle_gamma   90.00
#
_symmetry.space_group_name_H-M   'P 1'
#
loop_
_entity.id
_entity.type
_entity.pdbx_description
1 polymer ?
#
loop_
_entity_poly.entity_id
_entity_poly.type
_entity_poly.pdbx_seq_one_letter_code
_entity_poly.pdbx_strand_id
1 'polypeptide(L)'
;MSQNNWISNIAGRRRFLTFILMAIVVLVLAACATPPATPPAAEEAAAASAAVQEYMGTLPLNITSEQRIADVVDANQPALATLSSTGAHVAWVQSDGALWNREGQLCIYTFDTGTTVCVDGPETYEGYPYDLAWSPDDTMIAFSENPIQLAYESDIWVYDVAAQTFTDLTDDGVTGGYTGLEAGTYALDYFPMWTADGRINFWR
;
A
#
# COMPACT_ATOMS: atom_id res chain seq x y z
N MET A 1 -30.67 -4.50 63.42
CA MET A 1 -29.82 -3.36 63.83
C MET A 1 -28.52 -3.48 63.03
N SER A 2 -28.03 -2.53 62.23
CA SER A 2 -28.43 -1.16 61.82
C SER A 2 -27.80 -0.93 60.41
N GLN A 3 -28.44 -0.39 59.36
CA GLN A 3 -28.65 1.05 59.05
C GLN A 3 -27.40 1.94 59.31
N ASN A 4 -26.90 2.84 58.43
CA ASN A 4 -27.45 3.43 57.18
C ASN A 4 -26.37 3.98 56.20
N ASN A 5 -26.78 4.08 54.93
CA ASN A 5 -26.52 5.09 53.89
C ASN A 5 -25.78 6.41 54.23
N TRP A 6 -25.00 6.93 53.26
CA TRP A 6 -24.91 8.37 52.92
C TRP A 6 -24.55 8.60 51.43
N ILE A 7 -24.89 9.80 50.93
CA ILE A 7 -24.97 10.19 49.51
C ILE A 7 -24.44 11.65 49.43
N SER A 8 -23.64 12.11 48.45
CA SER A 8 -24.15 12.60 47.15
C SER A 8 -23.05 13.18 46.23
N ASN A 9 -23.30 13.15 44.91
CA ASN A 9 -23.02 14.18 43.88
C ASN A 9 -21.63 14.85 43.73
N ILE A 10 -21.17 14.96 42.47
CA ILE A 10 -20.88 16.25 41.82
C ILE A 10 -21.14 16.11 40.31
N ALA A 11 -21.90 17.04 39.73
CA ALA A 11 -22.23 17.07 38.31
C ALA A 11 -21.33 18.06 37.54
N GLY A 12 -20.65 17.58 36.49
CA GLY A 12 -19.79 18.37 35.60
C GLY A 12 -20.58 19.14 34.54
N ARG A 13 -20.80 20.43 34.80
CA ARG A 13 -21.57 21.39 33.97
C ARG A 13 -21.28 21.34 32.45
N ARG A 14 -22.28 21.01 31.64
CA ARG A 14 -22.35 21.45 30.23
C ARG A 14 -22.75 22.93 30.17
N ARG A 15 -22.02 23.77 29.42
CA ARG A 15 -22.38 25.19 29.19
C ARG A 15 -23.08 25.36 27.84
N PHE A 16 -24.32 25.81 27.89
CA PHE A 16 -25.03 26.43 26.75
C PHE A 16 -24.53 27.86 26.53
N LEU A 17 -24.28 28.24 25.27
CA LEU A 17 -24.36 29.61 24.76
C LEU A 17 -24.68 29.51 23.26
N THR A 18 -25.93 29.74 22.82
CA THR A 18 -26.56 31.04 22.50
C THR A 18 -26.46 31.33 20.99
N PHE A 19 -27.62 31.27 20.33
CA PHE A 19 -27.80 31.67 18.93
C PHE A 19 -27.58 33.17 18.74
N ILE A 20 -26.95 33.57 17.63
CA ILE A 20 -27.11 34.91 17.04
C ILE A 20 -27.44 34.74 15.56
N LEU A 21 -28.63 35.21 15.18
CA LEU A 21 -29.01 35.45 13.79
C LEU A 21 -28.26 36.69 13.28
N MET A 22 -27.71 36.64 12.06
CA MET A 22 -27.45 37.86 11.30
C MET A 22 -27.78 37.63 9.83
N ALA A 23 -28.92 38.19 9.40
CA ALA A 23 -29.31 38.19 8.00
C ALA A 23 -28.58 39.34 7.27
N ILE A 24 -28.01 39.04 6.11
CA ILE A 24 -27.51 40.05 5.17
C ILE A 24 -28.27 39.86 3.86
N VAL A 25 -28.98 40.91 3.43
CA VAL A 25 -29.84 40.91 2.24
C VAL A 25 -29.22 41.79 1.16
N VAL A 26 -28.81 41.11 0.08
CA VAL A 26 -28.87 41.53 -1.34
C VAL A 26 -28.24 42.88 -1.73
N LEU A 27 -27.28 42.80 -2.66
CA LEU A 27 -27.41 43.55 -3.93
C LEU A 27 -26.88 42.69 -5.09
N VAL A 28 -27.77 42.26 -5.99
CA VAL A 28 -27.39 41.58 -7.23
C VAL A 28 -27.20 42.62 -8.32
N LEU A 29 -25.97 42.86 -8.74
CA LEU A 29 -25.67 43.60 -9.97
C LEU A 29 -25.69 42.61 -11.14
N ALA A 30 -26.77 42.65 -11.92
CA ALA A 30 -26.89 41.90 -13.17
C ALA A 30 -26.01 42.54 -14.26
N ALA A 31 -24.72 42.23 -14.26
CA ALA A 31 -23.87 42.46 -15.42
C ALA A 31 -24.23 41.44 -16.51
N CYS A 32 -24.53 41.91 -17.72
CA CYS A 32 -24.64 41.04 -18.89
C CYS A 32 -23.25 40.52 -19.27
N ALA A 33 -22.81 39.43 -18.63
CA ALA A 33 -21.67 38.67 -19.08
C ALA A 33 -22.08 37.91 -20.36
N THR A 34 -21.47 38.29 -21.50
CA THR A 34 -21.42 37.40 -22.66
C THR A 34 -20.77 36.09 -22.23
N PRO A 35 -21.35 34.91 -22.56
CA PRO A 35 -20.72 33.64 -22.20
C PRO A 35 -19.32 33.58 -22.84
N PRO A 36 -18.27 33.20 -22.09
CA PRO A 36 -16.97 32.96 -22.69
C PRO A 36 -17.10 31.84 -23.71
N ALA A 37 -16.45 32.00 -24.87
CA ALA A 37 -16.39 30.92 -25.85
C ALA A 37 -15.79 29.68 -25.19
N THR A 38 -16.48 28.53 -25.30
CA THR A 38 -16.01 27.26 -24.76
C THR A 38 -14.59 26.99 -25.27
N PRO A 39 -13.59 26.81 -24.39
CA PRO A 39 -12.24 26.51 -24.84
C PRO A 39 -12.23 25.10 -25.50
N PRO A 40 -11.50 24.89 -26.60
CA PRO A 40 -11.53 23.64 -27.36
C PRO A 40 -11.19 22.40 -26.52
N ALA A 41 -10.39 22.58 -25.45
CA ALA A 41 -10.04 21.52 -24.50
C ALA A 41 -11.25 20.84 -23.82
N ALA A 42 -12.40 21.53 -23.66
CA ALA A 42 -13.59 20.93 -23.05
C ALA A 42 -14.32 19.98 -24.02
N GLU A 43 -14.30 20.30 -25.32
CA GLU A 43 -14.88 19.49 -26.39
C GLU A 43 -13.95 18.32 -26.73
N GLU A 44 -12.64 18.54 -26.70
CA GLU A 44 -11.58 17.52 -26.84
C GLU A 44 -11.62 16.49 -25.68
N ALA A 45 -11.80 16.94 -24.43
CA ALA A 45 -11.97 16.04 -23.27
C ALA A 45 -13.29 15.23 -23.35
N ALA A 46 -14.37 15.82 -23.86
CA ALA A 46 -15.62 15.12 -24.09
C ALA A 46 -15.48 14.05 -25.20
N ALA A 47 -14.81 14.37 -26.30
CA ALA A 47 -14.50 13.40 -27.37
C ALA A 47 -13.60 12.25 -26.87
N ALA A 48 -12.58 12.56 -26.06
CA ALA A 48 -11.71 11.55 -25.46
C ALA A 48 -12.46 10.60 -24.52
N SER A 49 -13.34 11.13 -23.66
CA SER A 49 -14.15 10.28 -22.76
C SER A 49 -15.16 9.40 -23.51
N ALA A 50 -15.77 9.90 -24.59
CA ALA A 50 -16.64 9.12 -25.46
C ALA A 50 -15.89 7.99 -26.17
N ALA A 51 -14.69 8.26 -26.71
CA ALA A 51 -13.86 7.24 -27.35
C ALA A 51 -13.41 6.13 -26.37
N VAL A 52 -13.11 6.48 -25.12
CA VAL A 52 -12.82 5.49 -24.06
C VAL A 52 -14.05 4.64 -23.74
N GLN A 53 -15.25 5.23 -23.68
CA GLN A 53 -16.49 4.47 -23.46
C GLN A 53 -16.82 3.53 -24.63
N GLU A 54 -16.61 3.95 -25.87
CA GLU A 54 -16.78 3.10 -27.06
C GLU A 54 -15.79 1.93 -27.04
N TYR A 55 -14.51 2.18 -26.77
CA TYR A 55 -13.50 1.13 -26.65
C TYR A 55 -13.83 0.12 -25.54
N MET A 56 -14.16 0.61 -24.33
CA MET A 56 -14.58 -0.25 -23.21
C MET A 56 -15.85 -1.05 -23.53
N GLY A 57 -16.78 -0.50 -24.32
CA GLY A 57 -17.98 -1.20 -24.79
C GLY A 57 -17.72 -2.28 -25.86
N THR A 58 -16.54 -2.27 -26.49
CA THR A 58 -16.12 -3.30 -27.47
C THR A 58 -15.22 -4.38 -26.89
N LEU A 59 -14.66 -4.17 -25.70
CA LEU A 59 -13.89 -5.21 -25.01
C LEU A 59 -14.84 -6.33 -24.53
N PRO A 60 -14.55 -7.61 -24.82
CA PRO A 60 -15.34 -8.74 -24.30
C PRO A 60 -15.01 -9.04 -22.82
N LEU A 61 -14.80 -8.01 -22.01
CA LEU A 61 -14.47 -8.08 -20.59
C LEU A 61 -15.77 -7.98 -19.79
N ASN A 62 -16.15 -9.06 -19.09
CA ASN A 62 -17.29 -9.06 -18.18
C ASN A 62 -16.81 -9.27 -16.75
N ILE A 63 -16.93 -8.24 -15.90
CA ILE A 63 -16.60 -8.32 -14.47
C ILE A 63 -17.79 -8.95 -13.74
N THR A 64 -17.64 -10.21 -13.32
CA THR A 64 -18.71 -10.97 -12.64
C THR A 64 -18.72 -10.79 -11.12
N SER A 65 -17.60 -10.35 -10.54
CA SER A 65 -17.41 -10.24 -9.09
C SER A 65 -16.23 -9.33 -8.77
N GLU A 66 -16.28 -8.68 -7.61
CA GLU A 66 -15.21 -7.88 -7.02
C GLU A 66 -15.14 -8.20 -5.52
N GLN A 67 -13.94 -8.27 -4.95
CA GLN A 67 -13.71 -8.41 -3.51
C GLN A 67 -12.53 -7.53 -3.08
N ARG A 68 -12.63 -6.93 -1.90
CA ARG A 68 -11.54 -6.17 -1.29
C ARG A 68 -10.49 -7.14 -0.78
N ILE A 69 -9.22 -6.92 -1.15
CA ILE A 69 -8.15 -7.88 -0.86
C ILE A 69 -7.97 -8.22 0.63
N ALA A 70 -8.10 -7.22 1.49
CA ALA A 70 -8.07 -7.38 2.95
C ALA A 70 -9.17 -8.32 3.50
N ASP A 71 -10.31 -8.41 2.82
CA ASP A 71 -11.43 -9.27 3.20
C ASP A 71 -11.23 -10.71 2.66
N VAL A 72 -10.39 -10.89 1.63
CA VAL A 72 -9.98 -12.17 1.05
C VAL A 72 -8.91 -12.86 1.90
N VAL A 73 -7.89 -12.10 2.32
CA VAL A 73 -6.72 -12.62 3.05
C VAL A 73 -6.82 -12.50 4.57
N ASP A 74 -7.95 -12.00 5.08
CA ASP A 74 -8.24 -11.69 6.50
C ASP A 74 -7.15 -10.85 7.19
N ALA A 75 -6.65 -9.82 6.49
CA ALA A 75 -5.64 -8.89 6.99
C ALA A 75 -6.18 -7.47 7.04
N ASN A 76 -5.99 -6.77 8.18
CA ASN A 76 -6.48 -5.40 8.37
C ASN A 76 -5.87 -4.41 7.34
N GLN A 77 -4.58 -4.56 7.05
CA GLN A 77 -3.81 -3.74 6.11
C GLN A 77 -2.75 -4.59 5.38
N PRO A 78 -3.11 -5.35 4.33
CA PRO A 78 -2.14 -6.07 3.51
C PRO A 78 -1.39 -5.07 2.62
N ALA A 79 -0.36 -4.45 3.18
CA ALA A 79 0.45 -3.45 2.48
C ALA A 79 1.28 -4.11 1.37
N LEU A 80 1.42 -3.40 0.24
CA LEU A 80 2.12 -3.89 -0.96
C LEU A 80 1.55 -5.22 -1.50
N ALA A 81 0.26 -5.48 -1.27
CA ALA A 81 -0.40 -6.69 -1.75
C ALA A 81 -0.29 -6.81 -3.28
N THR A 82 0.32 -7.91 -3.73
CA THR A 82 0.60 -8.20 -5.13
C THR A 82 0.06 -9.59 -5.51
N LEU A 83 -0.57 -9.67 -6.67
CA LEU A 83 -1.09 -10.92 -7.21
C LEU A 83 0.04 -11.64 -7.98
N SER A 84 0.17 -12.94 -7.75
CA SER A 84 1.01 -13.84 -8.54
C SER A 84 0.66 -13.84 -10.03
N SER A 85 1.60 -14.27 -10.88
CA SER A 85 1.47 -14.19 -12.34
C SER A 85 0.37 -15.10 -12.90
N THR A 86 0.10 -16.25 -12.27
CA THR A 86 -1.04 -17.12 -12.61
C THR A 86 -2.34 -16.73 -11.90
N GLY A 87 -2.25 -15.90 -10.86
CA GLY A 87 -3.37 -15.54 -10.00
C GLY A 87 -3.69 -16.53 -8.88
N ALA A 88 -2.90 -17.61 -8.70
CA ALA A 88 -3.11 -18.62 -7.66
C ALA A 88 -2.81 -18.14 -6.23
N HIS A 89 -1.95 -17.13 -6.10
CA HIS A 89 -1.48 -16.58 -4.83
C HIS A 89 -1.55 -15.05 -4.75
N VAL A 90 -1.64 -14.52 -3.53
CA VAL A 90 -1.41 -13.11 -3.18
C VAL A 90 -0.28 -13.06 -2.16
N ALA A 91 0.73 -12.23 -2.39
CA ALA A 91 1.74 -11.89 -1.39
C ALA A 91 1.52 -10.48 -0.84
N TRP A 92 1.81 -10.25 0.44
CA TRP A 92 1.85 -8.92 1.06
C TRP A 92 2.85 -8.89 2.20
N VAL A 93 3.21 -7.68 2.65
CA VAL A 93 4.03 -7.50 3.84
C VAL A 93 3.14 -7.18 5.02
N GLN A 94 3.32 -7.95 6.08
CA GLN A 94 2.68 -7.73 7.37
C GLN A 94 3.73 -7.21 8.35
N SER A 95 3.43 -6.12 9.04
CA SER A 95 4.18 -5.73 10.25
C SER A 95 3.30 -6.00 11.45
N ASP A 96 3.62 -7.03 12.24
CA ASP A 96 3.03 -7.19 13.57
C ASP A 96 3.89 -6.48 14.63
N GLY A 97 3.33 -6.24 15.81
CA GLY A 97 4.01 -5.60 16.93
C GLY A 97 3.96 -4.07 16.93
N ALA A 98 4.52 -3.50 18.01
CA ALA A 98 4.35 -2.09 18.37
C ALA A 98 5.69 -1.35 18.43
N LEU A 99 5.72 -0.16 17.81
CA LEU A 99 6.87 0.75 17.79
C LEU A 99 8.14 0.06 17.26
N TRP A 100 9.09 -0.21 18.14
CA TRP A 100 10.43 -0.73 17.87
C TRP A 100 10.49 -2.26 17.75
N ASN A 101 9.43 -2.96 18.17
CA ASN A 101 9.30 -4.41 18.07
C ASN A 101 8.37 -4.74 16.89
N ARG A 102 8.64 -4.16 15.71
CA ARG A 102 7.89 -4.48 14.50
C ARG A 102 8.59 -5.59 13.73
N GLU A 103 7.98 -6.76 13.71
CA GLU A 103 8.48 -7.91 12.95
C GLU A 103 7.88 -7.83 11.55
N GLY A 104 8.75 -7.75 10.54
CA GLY A 104 8.39 -7.74 9.13
C GLY A 104 8.24 -9.16 8.62
N GLN A 105 7.01 -9.54 8.26
CA GLN A 105 6.68 -10.86 7.72
C GLN A 105 6.27 -10.74 6.25
N LEU A 106 6.76 -11.65 5.42
CA LEU A 106 6.21 -11.90 4.09
C LEU A 106 5.09 -12.94 4.23
N CYS A 107 3.86 -12.53 3.89
CA CYS A 107 2.69 -13.39 3.95
C CYS A 107 2.20 -13.74 2.53
N ILE A 108 1.82 -15.00 2.33
CA ILE A 108 1.27 -15.53 1.08
C ILE A 108 -0.05 -16.25 1.36
N TYR A 109 -1.10 -15.80 0.68
CA TYR A 109 -2.41 -16.46 0.64
C TYR A 109 -2.53 -17.28 -0.64
N THR A 110 -3.10 -18.48 -0.55
CA THR A 110 -3.35 -19.38 -1.69
C THR A 110 -4.86 -19.57 -1.89
N PHE A 111 -5.37 -19.23 -3.07
CA PHE A 111 -6.82 -19.24 -3.34
C PHE A 111 -7.44 -20.65 -3.29
N ASP A 112 -6.76 -21.66 -3.86
CA ASP A 112 -7.28 -23.03 -3.95
C ASP A 112 -7.53 -23.68 -2.58
N THR A 113 -6.73 -23.33 -1.58
CA THR A 113 -6.80 -23.86 -0.22
C THR A 113 -7.45 -22.90 0.78
N GLY A 114 -7.51 -21.60 0.45
CA GLY A 114 -7.94 -20.55 1.36
C GLY A 114 -6.99 -20.32 2.54
N THR A 115 -5.70 -20.67 2.40
CA THR A 115 -4.72 -20.64 3.51
C THR A 115 -3.69 -19.55 3.35
N THR A 116 -3.40 -18.84 4.45
CA THR A 116 -2.27 -17.92 4.59
C THR A 116 -1.09 -18.63 5.26
N VAL A 117 0.11 -18.40 4.74
CA VAL A 117 1.41 -18.69 5.39
C VAL A 117 2.16 -17.38 5.52
N CYS A 118 2.71 -17.07 6.69
CA CYS A 118 3.58 -15.92 6.92
C CYS A 118 4.95 -16.41 7.40
N VAL A 119 6.01 -15.80 6.92
CA VAL A 119 7.40 -16.10 7.29
C VAL A 119 8.11 -14.79 7.66
N ASP A 120 8.85 -14.81 8.77
CA ASP A 120 9.65 -13.68 9.21
C ASP A 120 10.78 -13.40 8.21
N GLY A 121 11.07 -12.12 7.93
CA GLY A 121 12.20 -11.74 7.09
C GLY A 121 13.56 -12.19 7.67
N PRO A 122 14.61 -12.27 6.85
CA PRO A 122 15.95 -12.64 7.32
C PRO A 122 16.52 -11.56 8.27
N GLU A 123 17.35 -11.96 9.25
CA GLU A 123 17.83 -11.06 10.32
C GLU A 123 18.59 -9.81 9.85
N THR A 124 19.13 -9.83 8.62
CA THR A 124 19.89 -8.74 8.00
C THR A 124 19.03 -7.77 7.20
N TYR A 125 17.80 -8.13 6.88
CA TYR A 125 16.89 -7.33 6.08
C TYR A 125 16.16 -6.28 6.93
N GLU A 126 16.15 -5.03 6.47
CA GLU A 126 15.72 -3.87 7.27
C GLU A 126 14.44 -3.19 6.75
N GLY A 127 13.50 -2.94 7.67
CA GLY A 127 12.29 -2.18 7.41
C GLY A 127 11.18 -2.93 6.65
N TYR A 128 10.78 -2.39 5.49
CA TYR A 128 9.73 -2.94 4.63
C TYR A 128 10.11 -2.69 3.16
N PRO A 129 9.66 -3.54 2.23
CA PRO A 129 10.27 -3.56 0.91
C PRO A 129 9.78 -2.40 0.06
N TYR A 130 10.55 -2.06 -0.96
CA TYR A 130 10.09 -1.06 -1.92
C TYR A 130 8.88 -1.59 -2.72
N ASP A 131 8.99 -2.81 -3.24
CA ASP A 131 7.94 -3.55 -3.94
C ASP A 131 8.08 -5.08 -3.74
N LEU A 132 7.11 -5.84 -4.26
CA LEU A 132 7.14 -7.30 -4.29
C LEU A 132 6.91 -7.76 -5.74
N ALA A 133 7.92 -8.38 -6.33
CA ALA A 133 7.90 -8.84 -7.73
C ALA A 133 7.83 -10.37 -7.80
N TRP A 134 6.69 -10.91 -8.22
CA TRP A 134 6.53 -12.35 -8.50
C TRP A 134 7.29 -12.77 -9.75
N SER A 135 7.93 -13.94 -9.68
CA SER A 135 8.47 -14.66 -10.83
C SER A 135 7.36 -15.14 -11.78
N PRO A 136 7.64 -15.36 -13.09
CA PRO A 136 6.62 -15.76 -14.07
C PRO A 136 6.12 -17.21 -13.94
N ASP A 137 6.71 -17.99 -13.04
CA ASP A 137 6.31 -19.37 -12.73
C ASP A 137 5.73 -19.51 -11.31
N ASP A 138 5.53 -18.38 -10.61
CA ASP A 138 5.02 -18.27 -9.24
C ASP A 138 5.82 -19.03 -8.17
N THR A 139 7.08 -19.41 -8.45
CA THR A 139 7.94 -20.12 -7.48
C THR A 139 8.71 -19.20 -6.55
N MET A 140 8.92 -17.94 -6.95
CA MET A 140 9.76 -16.97 -6.27
C MET A 140 9.14 -15.57 -6.21
N ILE A 141 9.50 -14.82 -5.17
CA ILE A 141 9.22 -13.38 -5.02
C ILE A 141 10.56 -12.66 -4.83
N ALA A 142 10.86 -11.68 -5.69
CA ALA A 142 11.99 -10.79 -5.52
C ALA A 142 11.53 -9.47 -4.89
N PHE A 143 12.37 -8.88 -4.04
CA PHE A 143 12.13 -7.59 -3.37
C PHE A 143 13.47 -6.95 -2.95
N SER A 144 13.41 -5.72 -2.46
CA SER A 144 14.55 -5.01 -1.87
C SER A 144 14.08 -4.22 -0.66
N GLU A 145 15.00 -3.79 0.21
CA GLU A 145 14.77 -2.71 1.17
C GLU A 145 14.32 -1.42 0.44
N ASN A 146 13.94 -0.40 1.22
CA ASN A 146 13.44 0.87 0.70
C ASN A 146 14.46 2.02 0.89
N PRO A 147 15.45 2.15 -0.02
CA PRO A 147 16.54 3.11 0.13
C PRO A 147 16.07 4.58 0.06
N ILE A 148 14.95 4.83 -0.63
CA ILE A 148 14.46 6.19 -0.88
C ILE A 148 13.64 6.75 0.29
N GLN A 149 12.76 5.93 0.89
CA GLN A 149 11.85 6.40 1.94
C GLN A 149 12.38 6.15 3.35
N LEU A 150 13.19 5.11 3.54
CA LEU A 150 13.70 4.71 4.86
C LEU A 150 15.19 5.01 5.06
N ALA A 151 15.91 5.36 3.99
CA ALA A 151 17.36 5.60 4.03
C ALA A 151 18.14 4.39 4.58
N TYR A 152 17.74 3.20 4.12
CA TYR A 152 18.47 1.95 4.32
C TYR A 152 19.36 1.65 3.11
N GLU A 153 20.50 1.02 3.36
CA GLU A 153 21.18 0.16 2.38
C GLU A 153 20.17 -0.86 1.81
N SER A 154 20.31 -1.28 0.56
CA SER A 154 19.35 -2.18 -0.09
C SER A 154 19.99 -3.20 -1.03
N ASP A 155 19.62 -4.46 -0.82
CA ASP A 155 20.00 -5.62 -1.62
C ASP A 155 18.78 -6.21 -2.36
N ILE A 156 19.02 -7.06 -3.37
CA ILE A 156 17.99 -7.86 -4.03
C ILE A 156 17.83 -9.20 -3.31
N TRP A 157 16.75 -9.28 -2.56
CA TRP A 157 16.31 -10.49 -1.89
C TRP A 157 15.40 -11.32 -2.79
N VAL A 158 15.53 -12.63 -2.73
CA VAL A 158 14.58 -13.59 -3.30
C VAL A 158 14.07 -14.55 -2.25
N TYR A 159 12.75 -14.66 -2.14
CA TYR A 159 12.06 -15.67 -1.35
C TYR A 159 11.60 -16.82 -2.26
N ASP A 160 11.98 -18.05 -1.94
CA ASP A 160 11.46 -19.28 -2.54
C ASP A 160 10.18 -19.72 -1.80
N VAL A 161 9.07 -19.81 -2.55
CA VAL A 161 7.73 -20.05 -2.00
C VAL A 161 7.55 -21.48 -1.48
N ALA A 162 8.24 -22.46 -2.08
CA ALA A 162 8.11 -23.87 -1.72
C ALA A 162 9.07 -24.25 -0.58
N ALA A 163 10.29 -23.71 -0.60
CA ALA A 163 11.29 -23.92 0.44
C ALA A 163 11.07 -23.05 1.69
N GLN A 164 10.36 -21.92 1.54
CA GLN A 164 10.15 -20.91 2.58
C GLN A 164 11.46 -20.29 3.07
N THR A 165 12.37 -20.01 2.13
CA THR A 165 13.73 -19.52 2.41
C THR A 165 14.02 -18.26 1.62
N PHE A 166 14.68 -17.31 2.28
CA PHE A 166 15.24 -16.11 1.66
C PHE A 166 16.67 -16.35 1.20
N THR A 167 17.04 -15.75 0.08
CA THR A 167 18.40 -15.69 -0.46
C THR A 167 18.69 -14.25 -0.82
N ASP A 168 19.81 -13.73 -0.33
CA ASP A 168 20.40 -12.49 -0.81
C ASP A 168 21.13 -12.76 -2.13
N LEU A 169 20.84 -11.98 -3.18
CA LEU A 169 21.49 -12.12 -4.49
C LEU A 169 22.61 -11.10 -4.73
N THR A 170 22.72 -10.06 -3.91
CA THR A 170 23.61 -8.92 -4.19
C THR A 170 24.56 -8.55 -3.04
N ASP A 171 24.38 -9.14 -1.84
CA ASP A 171 25.23 -9.07 -0.64
C ASP A 171 26.63 -8.53 -0.92
N ASP A 172 26.81 -7.22 -0.68
CA ASP A 172 28.10 -6.55 -0.76
C ASP A 172 28.80 -6.44 0.61
N GLY A 173 28.17 -6.99 1.66
CA GLY A 173 28.63 -6.98 3.04
C GLY A 173 28.27 -5.71 3.83
N VAL A 174 27.43 -4.83 3.29
CA VAL A 174 26.93 -3.62 3.96
C VAL A 174 25.42 -3.75 4.19
N THR A 175 24.93 -3.46 5.39
CA THR A 175 23.49 -3.45 5.70
C THR A 175 23.12 -2.33 6.67
N GLY A 176 21.85 -1.92 6.67
CA GLY A 176 21.28 -1.01 7.67
C GLY A 176 21.20 0.47 7.25
N GLY A 177 20.87 1.32 8.21
CA GLY A 177 20.51 2.73 7.93
C GLY A 177 21.70 3.64 7.65
N TYR A 178 21.58 4.55 6.68
CA TYR A 178 22.63 5.50 6.27
C TYR A 178 23.21 6.36 7.41
N THR A 179 22.49 6.52 8.52
CA THR A 179 22.96 7.25 9.71
C THR A 179 23.86 6.42 10.63
N GLY A 180 23.87 5.09 10.48
CA GLY A 180 24.73 4.14 11.18
C GLY A 180 25.91 3.63 10.34
N LEU A 181 25.83 3.76 9.02
CA LEU A 181 26.93 3.40 8.10
C LEU A 181 28.15 4.34 8.26
N GLU A 182 29.32 3.85 7.85
CA GLU A 182 30.50 4.68 7.70
C GLU A 182 30.34 5.70 6.56
N ALA A 183 31.22 6.71 6.49
CA ALA A 183 31.17 7.69 5.41
C ALA A 183 31.77 7.09 4.12
N GLY A 184 30.91 6.59 3.22
CA GLY A 184 31.31 5.87 2.02
C GLY A 184 30.53 6.24 0.75
N THR A 185 30.75 5.44 -0.29
CA THR A 185 29.87 5.32 -1.46
C THR A 185 29.39 3.88 -1.48
N TYR A 186 28.08 3.70 -1.51
CA TYR A 186 27.41 2.40 -1.50
C TYR A 186 26.75 2.19 -2.85
N ALA A 187 26.65 0.93 -3.29
CA ALA A 187 25.63 0.56 -4.26
C ALA A 187 24.25 0.72 -3.58
N LEU A 188 23.16 0.71 -4.35
CA LEU A 188 21.81 0.64 -3.80
C LEU A 188 20.99 -0.16 -4.79
N ASP A 189 20.63 -1.39 -4.43
CA ASP A 189 19.94 -2.30 -5.34
C ASP A 189 18.44 -2.34 -5.04
N TYR A 190 17.64 -1.93 -6.03
CA TYR A 190 16.19 -1.82 -5.85
C TYR A 190 15.41 -1.96 -7.17
N PHE A 191 14.09 -2.07 -7.07
CA PHE A 191 13.17 -2.39 -8.18
C PHE A 191 13.53 -3.67 -8.96
N PRO A 192 13.54 -4.85 -8.30
CA PRO A 192 13.67 -6.12 -9.01
C PRO A 192 12.50 -6.37 -9.97
N MET A 193 12.82 -6.73 -11.21
CA MET A 193 11.87 -7.03 -12.26
C MET A 193 12.23 -8.35 -12.94
N TRP A 194 11.29 -9.30 -12.92
CA TRP A 194 11.48 -10.58 -13.61
C TRP A 194 11.29 -10.46 -15.12
N THR A 195 12.15 -11.16 -15.84
CA THR A 195 12.00 -11.48 -17.26
C THR A 195 11.24 -12.79 -17.42
N ALA A 196 10.58 -12.98 -18.57
CA ALA A 196 9.76 -14.18 -18.85
C ALA A 196 10.53 -15.51 -18.80
N ASP A 197 11.87 -15.48 -18.87
CA ASP A 197 12.76 -16.64 -18.73
C ASP A 197 13.51 -16.69 -17.38
N GLY A 198 12.98 -16.01 -16.35
CA GLY A 198 13.40 -16.19 -14.96
C GLY A 198 14.67 -15.47 -14.53
N ARG A 199 15.19 -14.51 -15.32
CA ARG A 199 16.24 -13.58 -14.83
C ARG A 199 15.62 -12.35 -14.19
N ILE A 200 16.28 -11.79 -13.18
CA ILE A 200 15.96 -10.50 -12.58
C ILE A 200 16.79 -9.40 -13.25
N ASN A 201 16.17 -8.24 -13.51
CA ASN A 201 16.88 -6.96 -13.69
C ASN A 201 16.51 -6.03 -12.53
N PHE A 202 17.40 -5.14 -12.13
CA PHE A 202 17.19 -4.18 -11.05
C PHE A 202 17.95 -2.88 -11.33
N TRP A 203 17.79 -1.87 -10.47
CA TRP A 203 18.47 -0.57 -10.54
C TRP A 203 19.60 -0.53 -9.51
N ARG A 204 20.75 0.03 -9.89
CA ARG A 204 21.96 0.25 -9.09
C ARG A 204 22.63 1.56 -9.54
#